data_AF-A0AAV4AU40-F1
#
_entry.id   AF-A0AAV4AU40-F1
#
_cell.length_a   1.000
_cell.length_b   1.000
_cell.length_c   1.000
_cell.angle_alpha   90.00
_cell.angle_beta   90.00
_cell.angle_gamma   90.00
#
_symmetry.space_group_name_H-M   'P 1'
#
loop_
_entity.id
_entity.type
_entity.pdbx_description
1 polymer ?
#
loop_
_entity_poly.entity_id
_entity_poly.type
_entity_poly.pdbx_seq_one_letter_code
_entity_poly.pdbx_strand_id
1 'polypeptide(L)'
;MRSYKAARSLKDFLTWPQQTEQLFTFGVGQSRFKLRYNHCSTFSKRARKNQRIDISHSTINGPKINFGEDAEPIFKPRKAAILTKMTRYEYEKTVCEGMTDHEFRDYLESKDSDYYGLLERHKNHYAALEVIRKALLEANIEARVIGRFGLDQSVLDWADVMFTAGGDGTYLLAANKFVNTSKPLIGINTDPDRSEGNLCLPRQNCSAFKFKSALGRLLNGDFGWKWRQRIQVTMSGRHINDDPIELHDQQLIFPEHRFTEHVWEDEQVRSLKNGRGSNGKRFPRRVLPCLALNEVFVGESLSSKVSYYEITTDSTKKQKQKSSGVTICTGTGSSSWHFHINNLTEKAVEDILSIANHVSGSGFPAHDKDVVSKITQTFNNSLRFDPSEPCMAYTIRDPIRNAVFHVERTGGFSKKIVIRSRMWDACLVIDGGMSFKFNDGAVATFEIAENQALRTVTME
;
A
#
# COMPACT_ATOMS: atom_id res chain seq x y z
N MET A 1 -56.05 24.90 10.55
CA MET A 1 -56.41 23.48 10.39
C MET A 1 -55.59 22.65 11.38
N ARG A 2 -56.31 21.85 12.16
CA ARG A 2 -56.00 20.94 13.28
C ARG A 2 -54.56 20.42 13.51
N SER A 3 -54.00 20.85 14.65
CA SER A 3 -53.40 20.09 15.77
C SER A 3 -52.99 18.62 15.56
N TYR A 4 -51.70 18.36 15.79
CA TYR A 4 -51.09 17.08 16.14
C TYR A 4 -51.36 16.70 17.60
N LYS A 5 -51.63 15.41 17.85
CA LYS A 5 -51.62 14.79 19.17
C LYS A 5 -51.05 13.37 19.11
N ALA A 6 -50.33 13.07 20.18
CA ALA A 6 -50.17 11.79 20.87
C ALA A 6 -48.98 10.87 20.49
N ALA A 7 -48.10 10.78 21.49
CA ALA A 7 -47.10 9.75 21.74
C ALA A 7 -47.73 8.40 22.12
N ARG A 8 -46.97 7.30 21.90
CA ARG A 8 -47.00 5.99 22.58
C ARG A 8 -45.68 5.28 22.23
N SER A 9 -44.74 5.11 23.18
CA SER A 9 -44.60 4.01 24.15
C SER A 9 -43.97 2.75 23.57
N LEU A 10 -42.69 2.53 23.91
CA LEU A 10 -41.96 1.27 23.85
C LEU A 10 -42.63 0.20 24.72
N LYS A 11 -43.26 -0.78 24.07
CA LYS A 11 -43.52 -2.15 24.53
C LYS A 11 -44.20 -2.82 23.34
N ASP A 12 -43.56 -3.87 22.81
CA ASP A 12 -44.12 -4.92 21.95
C ASP A 12 -43.10 -5.30 20.88
N PHE A 13 -42.15 -6.18 21.20
CA PHE A 13 -41.54 -7.15 20.28
C PHE A 13 -40.72 -8.18 21.09
N LEU A 14 -41.43 -9.04 21.81
CA LEU A 14 -40.91 -10.31 22.32
C LEU A 14 -42.03 -11.35 22.24
N THR A 15 -42.17 -11.97 21.07
CA THR A 15 -42.91 -13.23 20.91
C THR A 15 -42.23 -14.08 19.83
N TRP A 16 -41.61 -15.18 20.26
CA TRP A 16 -41.20 -16.31 19.42
C TRP A 16 -42.44 -17.15 19.06
N PRO A 17 -42.57 -17.68 17.83
CA PRO A 17 -43.51 -18.75 17.55
C PRO A 17 -42.84 -20.12 17.73
N GLN A 18 -43.46 -20.95 18.60
CA GLN A 18 -43.25 -22.39 18.69
C GLN A 18 -44.10 -23.15 17.65
N GLN A 19 -43.56 -24.33 17.29
CA GLN A 19 -44.19 -25.52 16.69
C GLN A 19 -44.34 -25.61 15.16
N THR A 20 -43.70 -26.64 14.58
CA THR A 20 -44.40 -27.90 14.26
C THR A 20 -43.41 -29.03 14.00
N GLU A 21 -43.57 -30.12 14.75
CA GLU A 21 -42.91 -31.42 14.52
C GLU A 21 -43.48 -32.06 13.24
N GLN A 22 -42.61 -32.56 12.38
CA GLN A 22 -42.96 -33.59 11.40
C GLN A 22 -42.01 -34.77 11.54
N LEU A 23 -42.61 -35.89 11.95
CA LEU A 23 -42.07 -37.24 11.94
C LEU A 23 -41.68 -37.65 10.52
N PHE A 24 -40.40 -38.00 10.32
CA PHE A 24 -39.99 -38.92 9.27
C PHE A 24 -39.10 -40.01 9.87
N THR A 25 -39.67 -41.21 9.95
CA THR A 25 -39.00 -42.47 10.23
C THR A 25 -38.21 -42.92 9.00
N PHE A 26 -36.90 -43.15 9.13
CA PHE A 26 -36.16 -43.99 8.20
C PHE A 26 -35.07 -44.81 8.91
N GLY A 27 -35.30 -46.13 8.91
CA GLY A 27 -34.35 -47.24 8.74
C GLY A 27 -32.99 -47.17 9.45
N VAL A 28 -32.87 -47.94 10.53
CA VAL A 28 -31.58 -48.38 11.08
C VAL A 28 -30.92 -49.38 10.12
N GLY A 29 -29.98 -48.89 9.31
CA GLY A 29 -29.07 -49.72 8.52
C GLY A 29 -27.71 -49.81 9.21
N GLN A 30 -27.46 -50.88 9.96
CA GLN A 30 -26.12 -51.21 10.44
C GLN A 30 -25.20 -51.52 9.25
N SER A 31 -24.32 -50.58 8.89
CA SER A 31 -23.20 -50.84 7.99
C SER A 31 -21.91 -50.84 8.79
N ARG A 32 -21.47 -52.03 9.20
CA ARG A 32 -20.15 -52.26 9.79
C ARG A 32 -19.07 -52.05 8.73
N PHE A 33 -18.40 -50.91 8.70
CA PHE A 33 -17.11 -50.79 8.04
C PHE A 33 -16.00 -51.24 8.99
N LYS A 34 -15.51 -52.46 8.77
CA LYS A 34 -14.27 -52.98 9.36
C LYS A 34 -13.08 -52.20 8.78
N LEU A 35 -12.49 -51.29 9.56
CA LEU A 35 -11.12 -50.84 9.33
C LEU A 35 -10.17 -51.96 9.79
N ARG A 36 -9.61 -52.69 8.81
CA ARG A 36 -8.54 -53.66 9.05
C ARG A 36 -7.27 -52.89 9.43
N TYR A 37 -6.87 -53.00 10.70
CA TYR A 37 -5.50 -52.76 11.14
C TYR A 37 -4.63 -53.92 10.65
N ASN A 38 -3.72 -53.64 9.72
CA ASN A 38 -2.56 -54.49 9.48
C ASN A 38 -1.31 -53.69 9.84
N HIS A 39 -0.70 -54.05 10.97
CA HIS A 39 0.70 -53.74 11.24
C HIS A 39 1.58 -54.57 10.31
N CYS A 40 2.45 -53.92 9.54
CA CYS A 40 3.74 -54.51 9.20
C CYS A 40 4.78 -53.39 9.05
N SER A 41 5.77 -53.46 9.93
CA SER A 41 6.99 -52.67 9.98
C SER A 41 7.93 -53.05 8.83
N THR A 42 8.88 -52.16 8.55
CA THR A 42 9.98 -52.22 7.57
C THR A 42 9.69 -51.63 6.17
N PHE A 43 10.05 -50.37 5.99
CA PHE A 43 11.02 -49.93 4.98
C PHE A 43 11.37 -48.45 5.23
N SER A 44 12.48 -48.21 5.91
CA SER A 44 13.18 -46.93 5.83
C SER A 44 13.80 -46.80 4.44
N LYS A 45 13.94 -45.55 3.96
CA LYS A 45 14.58 -45.14 2.69
C LYS A 45 13.75 -45.29 1.40
N ARG A 46 12.75 -44.42 1.19
CA ARG A 46 12.44 -43.81 -0.13
C ARG A 46 11.34 -42.75 -0.04
N ALA A 47 11.72 -41.51 0.31
CA ALA A 47 10.92 -40.31 0.03
C ALA A 47 11.79 -39.04 0.15
N ARG A 48 12.87 -38.97 -0.64
CA ARG A 48 13.54 -37.73 -1.03
C ARG A 48 13.94 -37.87 -2.49
N LYS A 49 12.98 -37.62 -3.39
CA LYS A 49 13.28 -37.24 -4.77
C LYS A 49 12.60 -35.90 -5.00
N ASN A 50 13.36 -34.86 -4.66
CA ASN A 50 13.19 -33.52 -5.19
C ASN A 50 13.18 -33.62 -6.73
N GLN A 51 12.16 -33.06 -7.38
CA GLN A 51 12.38 -32.48 -8.71
C GLN A 51 13.16 -31.18 -8.49
N ARG A 52 14.48 -31.34 -8.43
CA ARG A 52 15.41 -30.29 -8.87
C ARG A 52 15.14 -30.11 -10.35
N ILE A 53 14.79 -28.89 -10.76
CA ILE A 53 14.91 -28.49 -12.16
C ILE A 53 16.40 -28.32 -12.39
N ASP A 54 17.04 -29.31 -13.02
CA ASP A 54 18.38 -29.21 -13.56
C ASP A 54 18.35 -28.23 -14.74
N ILE A 55 18.78 -26.99 -14.50
CA ILE A 55 19.18 -26.09 -15.59
C ILE A 55 20.63 -26.45 -15.92
N SER A 56 20.80 -27.41 -16.82
CA SER A 56 22.08 -27.62 -17.48
C SER A 56 22.47 -26.33 -18.21
N HIS A 57 23.61 -25.76 -17.84
CA HIS A 57 24.25 -24.64 -18.53
C HIS A 57 24.48 -24.99 -20.01
N SER A 58 23.61 -24.50 -20.89
CA SER A 58 23.99 -24.25 -22.28
C SER A 58 24.56 -22.84 -22.35
N THR A 59 25.88 -22.76 -22.54
CA THR A 59 26.64 -21.54 -22.78
C THR A 59 26.15 -20.89 -24.09
N ILE A 60 25.29 -19.87 -23.96
CA ILE A 60 25.02 -18.91 -25.03
C ILE A 60 25.96 -17.73 -24.80
N ASN A 61 26.97 -17.61 -25.67
CA ASN A 61 27.90 -16.49 -25.71
C ASN A 61 27.18 -15.22 -26.20
N GLY A 62 26.65 -14.44 -25.26
CA GLY A 62 26.34 -13.02 -25.42
C GLY A 62 27.19 -12.20 -24.44
N PRO A 63 27.44 -10.90 -24.70
CA PRO A 63 28.38 -10.12 -23.89
C PRO A 63 27.86 -10.00 -22.45
N LYS A 64 28.50 -10.72 -21.53
CA LYS A 64 28.32 -10.54 -20.09
C LYS A 64 28.93 -9.19 -19.72
N ILE A 65 28.09 -8.23 -19.35
CA ILE A 65 28.52 -7.05 -18.63
C ILE A 65 28.84 -7.53 -17.20
N ASN A 66 30.12 -7.69 -16.90
CA ASN A 66 30.62 -7.89 -15.54
C ASN A 66 30.29 -6.65 -14.71
N PHE A 67 29.29 -6.74 -13.84
CA PHE A 67 29.23 -5.85 -12.68
C PHE A 67 30.13 -6.48 -11.62
N GLY A 68 31.27 -5.85 -11.32
CA GLY A 68 32.13 -6.28 -10.22
C GLY A 68 31.37 -6.12 -8.91
N GLU A 69 31.17 -7.21 -8.18
CA GLU A 69 30.53 -7.22 -6.85
C GLU A 69 31.44 -6.62 -5.74
N ASP A 70 32.67 -6.20 -6.07
CA ASP A 70 33.67 -5.69 -5.13
C ASP A 70 34.03 -4.20 -5.29
N ALA A 71 33.25 -3.42 -6.07
CA ALA A 71 33.50 -1.99 -6.21
C ALA A 71 32.73 -1.20 -5.15
N GLU A 72 33.44 -0.42 -4.33
CA GLU A 72 32.83 0.51 -3.38
C GLU A 72 31.81 1.42 -4.09
N PRO A 73 30.60 1.60 -3.53
CA PRO A 73 29.56 2.37 -4.17
C PRO A 73 29.94 3.86 -4.22
N ILE A 74 29.94 4.42 -5.42
CA ILE A 74 30.32 5.83 -5.64
C ILE A 74 29.11 6.74 -5.38
N PHE A 75 29.25 7.68 -4.46
CA PHE A 75 28.31 8.79 -4.23
C PHE A 75 29.06 10.12 -4.15
N LYS A 76 29.04 10.89 -5.25
CA LYS A 76 29.75 12.17 -5.37
C LYS A 76 28.85 13.27 -5.98
N PRO A 77 27.69 13.58 -5.37
CA PRO A 77 26.82 14.63 -5.87
C PRO A 77 27.50 16.01 -5.73
N ARG A 78 27.20 16.92 -6.65
CA ARG A 78 27.53 18.35 -6.54
C ARG A 78 26.29 19.19 -6.21
N LYS A 79 25.11 18.71 -6.61
CA LYS A 79 23.82 19.38 -6.43
C LYS A 79 22.82 18.47 -5.72
N ALA A 80 22.23 18.97 -4.65
CA ALA A 80 21.22 18.26 -3.87
C ALA A 80 19.94 19.08 -3.83
N ALA A 81 18.82 18.46 -4.19
CA ALA A 81 17.51 18.99 -3.83
C ALA A 81 17.09 18.39 -2.48
N ILE A 82 16.34 19.14 -1.68
CA ILE A 82 15.76 18.69 -0.41
C ILE A 82 14.26 18.99 -0.44
N LEU A 83 13.44 17.94 -0.52
CA LEU A 83 11.99 18.04 -0.40
C LEU A 83 11.63 18.06 1.08
N THR A 84 11.13 19.19 1.56
CA THR A 84 10.73 19.34 2.97
C THR A 84 9.27 18.98 3.18
N LYS A 85 8.94 18.37 4.34
CA LYS A 85 7.53 18.18 4.72
C LYS A 85 6.87 19.52 5.00
N MET A 86 5.58 19.59 4.73
CA MET A 86 4.71 20.59 5.35
C MET A 86 4.32 20.09 6.73
N THR A 87 4.58 20.87 7.78
CA THR A 87 4.19 20.47 9.14
C THR A 87 2.69 20.70 9.35
N ARG A 88 2.07 19.97 10.29
CA ARG A 88 0.67 20.22 10.64
C ARG A 88 0.44 21.65 11.15
N TYR A 89 1.43 22.24 11.84
CA TYR A 89 1.36 23.65 12.26
C TYR A 89 1.26 24.59 11.04
N GLU A 90 2.10 24.38 10.03
CA GLU A 90 2.07 25.18 8.79
C GLU A 90 0.79 24.96 8.00
N TYR A 91 0.32 23.72 7.93
CA TYR A 91 -0.96 23.37 7.31
C TYR A 91 -2.10 24.17 7.95
N GLU A 92 -2.27 24.07 9.27
CA GLU A 92 -3.37 24.75 9.96
C GLU A 92 -3.21 26.27 9.86
N LYS A 93 -1.98 26.79 9.88
CA LYS A 93 -1.71 28.23 9.70
C LYS A 93 -2.06 28.73 8.30
N THR A 94 -1.87 27.90 7.27
CA THR A 94 -2.26 28.21 5.88
C THR A 94 -3.78 28.22 5.73
N VAL A 95 -4.48 27.27 6.36
CA VAL A 95 -5.96 27.22 6.36
C VAL A 95 -6.57 28.41 7.11
N CYS A 96 -5.89 28.90 8.15
CA CYS A 96 -6.31 30.03 8.98
C CYS A 96 -5.68 31.36 8.56
N GLU A 97 -5.34 31.53 7.27
CA GLU A 97 -4.71 32.75 6.78
C GLU A 97 -5.54 34.00 7.17
N GLY A 98 -4.87 34.99 7.77
CA GLY A 98 -5.50 36.22 8.26
C GLY A 98 -5.83 36.24 9.76
N MET A 99 -5.76 35.11 10.46
CA MET A 99 -5.86 35.09 11.93
C MET A 99 -4.60 35.62 12.61
N THR A 100 -4.77 36.31 13.74
CA THR A 100 -3.66 36.61 14.65
C THR A 100 -3.15 35.34 15.33
N ASP A 101 -1.94 35.36 15.89
CA ASP A 101 -1.38 34.20 16.61
C ASP A 101 -2.23 33.78 17.83
N HIS A 102 -3.01 34.71 18.42
CA HIS A 102 -3.94 34.40 19.52
C HIS A 102 -5.18 33.67 18.99
N GLU A 103 -5.83 34.20 17.96
CA GLU A 103 -7.01 33.58 17.33
C GLU A 103 -6.68 32.20 16.76
N PHE A 104 -5.48 32.06 16.17
CA PHE A 104 -5.00 30.77 15.66
C PHE A 104 -4.79 29.74 16.78
N ARG A 105 -4.33 30.18 17.96
CA ARG A 105 -4.22 29.31 19.13
C ARG A 105 -5.61 28.87 19.60
N ASP A 106 -6.53 29.81 19.78
CA ASP A 106 -7.90 29.54 20.22
C ASP A 106 -8.61 28.57 19.25
N TYR A 107 -8.37 28.74 17.94
CA TYR A 107 -8.86 27.83 16.90
C TYR A 107 -8.35 26.40 17.07
N LEU A 108 -7.04 26.21 17.28
CA LEU A 108 -6.46 24.88 17.47
C LEU A 108 -6.95 24.23 18.77
N GLU A 109 -7.03 25.01 19.85
CA GLU A 109 -7.54 24.54 21.14
C GLU A 109 -9.03 24.17 21.07
N SER A 110 -9.84 24.87 20.26
CA SER A 110 -11.25 24.51 20.02
C SER A 110 -11.47 23.13 19.38
N LYS A 111 -10.41 22.56 18.77
CA LYS A 111 -10.40 21.20 18.21
C LYS A 111 -9.63 20.18 19.07
N ASP A 112 -9.38 20.52 20.34
CA ASP A 112 -8.54 19.73 21.24
C ASP A 112 -7.11 19.47 20.69
N SER A 113 -6.59 20.37 19.85
CA SER A 113 -5.24 20.25 19.28
C SER A 113 -4.22 21.02 20.11
N ASP A 114 -3.16 20.32 20.54
CA ASP A 114 -2.06 20.90 21.30
C ASP A 114 -1.24 21.89 20.45
N TYR A 115 -1.54 23.18 20.61
CA TYR A 115 -0.86 24.29 19.95
C TYR A 115 0.66 24.26 20.19
N TYR A 116 1.07 24.14 21.46
CA TYR A 116 2.49 24.23 21.84
C TYR A 116 3.26 23.02 21.31
N GLY A 117 2.70 21.82 21.40
CA GLY A 117 3.31 20.63 20.81
C GLY A 117 3.37 20.69 19.28
N LEU A 118 2.40 21.30 18.59
CA LEU A 118 2.48 21.54 17.14
C LEU A 118 3.60 22.53 16.79
N LEU A 119 3.71 23.64 17.52
CA LEU A 119 4.73 24.66 17.32
C LEU A 119 6.13 24.12 17.60
N GLU A 120 6.31 23.37 18.69
CA GLU A 120 7.58 22.72 19.04
C GLU A 120 8.03 21.76 17.93
N ARG A 121 7.13 20.90 17.45
CA ARG A 121 7.42 19.97 16.33
C ARG A 121 7.80 20.71 15.05
N HIS A 122 7.15 21.84 14.78
CA HIS A 122 7.50 22.68 13.63
C HIS A 122 8.90 23.26 13.79
N LYS A 123 9.24 23.83 14.95
CA LYS A 123 10.59 24.32 15.25
C LYS A 123 11.65 23.23 15.14
N ASN A 124 11.39 22.05 15.71
CA ASN A 124 12.31 20.91 15.66
C ASN A 124 12.56 20.45 14.21
N HIS A 125 11.52 20.42 13.38
CA HIS A 125 11.65 20.08 11.97
C HIS A 125 12.55 21.06 11.20
N TYR A 126 12.35 22.36 11.37
CA TYR A 126 13.18 23.38 10.70
C TYR A 126 14.60 23.44 11.25
N ALA A 127 14.80 23.20 12.55
CA ALA A 127 16.14 23.05 13.12
C ALA A 127 16.89 21.85 12.50
N ALA A 128 16.20 20.72 12.32
CA ALA A 128 16.74 19.55 11.63
C ALA A 128 17.07 19.85 10.15
N LEU A 129 16.19 20.59 9.45
CA LEU A 129 16.42 21.00 8.07
C LEU A 129 17.67 21.88 7.91
N GLU A 130 17.89 22.80 8.86
CA GLU A 130 19.11 23.63 8.89
C GLU A 130 20.38 22.81 9.11
N VAL A 131 20.33 21.78 9.97
CA VAL A 131 21.46 20.84 10.14
C VAL A 131 21.78 20.12 8.83
N ILE A 132 20.76 19.65 8.11
CA ILE A 132 20.92 18.97 6.81
C ILE A 132 21.56 19.92 5.79
N ARG A 133 21.01 21.14 5.65
CA ARG A 133 21.49 22.16 4.73
C ARG A 133 22.95 22.53 5.00
N LYS A 134 23.30 22.75 6.27
CA LYS A 134 24.66 23.09 6.70
C LYS A 134 25.64 21.96 6.40
N ALA A 135 25.27 20.70 6.67
CA ALA A 135 26.13 19.55 6.38
C ALA A 135 26.43 19.39 4.88
N LEU A 136 25.45 19.62 4.01
CA LEU A 136 25.64 19.60 2.56
C LEU A 136 26.57 20.73 2.10
N LEU A 137 26.37 21.94 2.61
CA LEU A 137 27.20 23.10 2.28
C LEU A 137 28.66 22.88 2.70
N GLU A 138 28.90 22.37 3.92
CA GLU A 138 30.24 22.02 4.41
C GLU A 138 30.92 20.94 3.57
N ALA A 139 30.15 20.07 2.91
CA ALA A 139 30.64 19.06 1.98
C ALA A 139 30.82 19.58 0.53
N ASN A 140 30.68 20.90 0.30
CA ASN A 140 30.70 21.53 -1.02
C ASN A 140 29.60 21.02 -1.98
N ILE A 141 28.43 20.71 -1.44
CA ILE A 141 27.24 20.30 -2.21
C ILE A 141 26.26 21.48 -2.23
N GLU A 142 25.93 22.00 -3.42
CA GLU A 142 24.92 23.04 -3.60
C GLU A 142 23.54 22.46 -3.25
N ALA A 143 22.84 23.05 -2.27
CA ALA A 143 21.56 22.54 -1.78
C ALA A 143 20.40 23.49 -2.08
N ARG A 144 19.29 22.96 -2.60
CA ARG A 144 18.02 23.68 -2.75
C ARG A 144 16.93 23.02 -1.93
N VAL A 145 16.34 23.77 -1.00
CA VAL A 145 15.15 23.33 -0.26
C VAL A 145 13.92 23.68 -1.07
N ILE A 146 13.05 22.70 -1.29
CA ILE A 146 11.77 22.87 -1.98
C ILE A 146 10.63 22.29 -1.14
N GLY A 147 9.49 22.99 -1.16
CA GLY A 147 8.24 22.46 -0.64
C GLY A 147 7.52 21.59 -1.67
N ARG A 148 6.40 21.00 -1.26
CA ARG A 148 5.49 20.19 -2.08
C ARG A 148 5.17 20.82 -3.45
N PHE A 149 4.84 22.11 -3.46
CA PHE A 149 4.44 22.84 -4.67
C PHE A 149 5.61 23.25 -5.58
N GLY A 150 6.85 23.15 -5.09
CA GLY A 150 8.05 23.44 -5.86
C GLY A 150 8.71 22.19 -6.47
N LEU A 151 8.11 21.00 -6.31
CA LEU A 151 8.64 19.76 -6.87
C LEU A 151 8.19 19.62 -8.33
N ASP A 152 9.03 20.10 -9.24
CA ASP A 152 8.83 19.98 -10.69
C ASP A 152 10.03 19.32 -11.40
N GLN A 153 9.89 19.08 -12.71
CA GLN A 153 10.92 18.42 -13.52
C GLN A 153 12.24 19.23 -13.55
N SER A 154 12.18 20.57 -13.46
CA SER A 154 13.38 21.42 -13.50
C SER A 154 14.28 21.20 -12.30
N VAL A 155 13.69 20.97 -11.11
CA VAL A 155 14.42 20.63 -9.89
C VAL A 155 15.04 19.24 -10.02
N LEU A 156 14.28 18.27 -10.54
CA LEU A 156 14.75 16.91 -10.75
C LEU A 156 15.91 16.83 -11.75
N ASP A 157 15.89 17.65 -12.80
CA ASP A 157 16.94 17.71 -13.81
C ASP A 157 18.21 18.37 -13.25
N TRP A 158 18.06 19.43 -12.45
CA TRP A 158 19.16 20.17 -11.85
C TRP A 158 19.93 19.36 -10.78
N ALA A 159 19.25 18.57 -9.95
CA ALA A 159 19.86 17.87 -8.81
C ALA A 159 20.57 16.58 -9.23
N ASP A 160 21.69 16.23 -8.58
CA ASP A 160 22.34 14.92 -8.72
C ASP A 160 21.74 13.88 -7.76
N VAL A 161 21.21 14.35 -6.63
CA VAL A 161 20.55 13.56 -5.58
C VAL A 161 19.32 14.30 -5.04
N MET A 162 18.28 13.52 -4.73
CA MET A 162 17.08 14.02 -4.07
C MET A 162 17.07 13.53 -2.62
N PHE A 163 17.07 14.45 -1.66
CA PHE A 163 16.80 14.16 -0.26
C PHE A 163 15.36 14.48 0.10
N THR A 164 14.75 13.73 1.01
CA THR A 164 13.50 14.15 1.67
C THR A 164 13.74 14.42 3.14
N ALA A 165 13.28 15.56 3.64
CA ALA A 165 13.34 15.91 5.05
C ALA A 165 11.92 15.82 5.65
N GLY A 166 11.61 14.71 6.31
CA GLY A 166 10.25 14.43 6.76
C GLY A 166 10.08 13.00 7.24
N GLY A 167 8.90 12.43 7.02
CA GLY A 167 8.65 10.99 7.23
C GLY A 167 8.39 10.27 5.91
N ASP A 168 7.81 9.08 5.98
CA ASP A 168 7.54 8.24 4.81
C ASP A 168 6.60 8.93 3.80
N GLY A 169 5.63 9.73 4.25
CA GLY A 169 4.74 10.49 3.36
C GLY A 169 5.48 11.48 2.45
N THR A 170 6.53 12.14 2.97
CA THR A 170 7.38 13.03 2.18
C THR A 170 8.23 12.24 1.18
N TYR A 171 8.69 11.06 1.59
CA TYR A 171 9.41 10.14 0.70
C TYR A 171 8.53 9.68 -0.47
N LEU A 172 7.30 9.26 -0.20
CA LEU A 172 6.35 8.83 -1.22
C LEU A 172 5.97 9.96 -2.18
N LEU A 173 5.82 11.19 -1.69
CA LEU A 173 5.60 12.36 -2.54
C LEU A 173 6.72 12.52 -3.58
N ALA A 174 7.99 12.40 -3.15
CA ALA A 174 9.11 12.40 -4.07
C ALA A 174 9.07 11.19 -5.00
N ALA A 175 8.93 9.97 -4.47
CA ALA A 175 8.96 8.73 -5.24
C ALA A 175 7.89 8.64 -6.35
N ASN A 176 6.72 9.24 -6.13
CA ASN A 176 5.63 9.31 -7.11
C ASN A 176 5.97 10.18 -8.32
N LYS A 177 6.67 11.31 -8.11
CA LYS A 177 7.05 12.28 -9.16
C LYS A 177 8.46 12.02 -9.73
N PHE A 178 9.28 11.21 -9.05
CA PHE A 178 10.68 10.96 -9.40
C PHE A 178 10.82 9.83 -10.43
N VAL A 179 10.78 10.14 -11.73
CA VAL A 179 10.82 9.14 -12.82
C VAL A 179 12.27 8.79 -13.26
N ASN A 180 13.28 9.14 -12.46
CA ASN A 180 14.69 8.90 -12.79
C ASN A 180 15.25 7.67 -12.05
N THR A 181 15.92 6.75 -12.75
CA THR A 181 16.54 5.55 -12.17
C THR A 181 18.03 5.70 -11.87
N SER A 182 18.67 6.73 -12.40
CA SER A 182 20.11 6.97 -12.27
C SER A 182 20.45 7.79 -11.02
N LYS A 183 19.57 8.74 -10.68
CA LYS A 183 19.72 9.64 -9.52
C LYS A 183 19.11 9.00 -8.27
N PRO A 184 19.76 9.06 -7.10
CA PRO A 184 19.25 8.44 -5.89
C PRO A 184 18.21 9.30 -5.15
N LEU A 185 17.25 8.64 -4.50
CA LEU A 185 16.30 9.22 -3.54
C LEU A 185 16.62 8.73 -2.12
N ILE A 186 16.94 9.65 -1.21
CA ILE A 186 17.40 9.35 0.15
C ILE A 186 16.51 10.07 1.17
N GLY A 187 15.85 9.31 2.06
CA GLY A 187 14.96 9.87 3.07
C GLY A 187 15.68 10.19 4.37
N ILE A 188 15.42 11.35 4.97
CA ILE A 188 15.97 11.77 6.24
C ILE A 188 14.80 12.03 7.21
N ASN A 189 14.75 11.24 8.28
CA ASN A 189 13.73 11.38 9.30
C ASN A 189 14.04 12.59 10.21
N THR A 190 13.20 13.63 10.12
CA THR A 190 13.35 14.87 10.91
C THR A 190 12.69 14.82 12.30
N ASP A 191 11.92 13.77 12.59
CA ASP A 191 11.25 13.58 13.90
C ASP A 191 11.30 12.09 14.30
N PRO A 192 12.53 11.56 14.51
CA PRO A 192 12.74 10.13 14.74
C PRO A 192 12.09 9.63 16.03
N ASP A 193 11.87 10.49 17.02
CA ASP A 193 11.30 10.10 18.31
C ASP A 193 9.82 9.77 18.24
N ARG A 194 9.12 10.30 17.23
CA ARG A 194 7.68 10.11 17.04
C ARG A 194 7.32 9.31 15.79
N SER A 195 8.27 9.11 14.87
CA SER A 195 8.05 8.36 13.63
C SER A 195 9.22 7.41 13.37
N GLU A 196 8.91 6.18 12.98
CA GLU A 196 9.92 5.20 12.57
C GLU A 196 10.67 5.66 11.31
N GLY A 197 9.91 6.06 10.27
CA GLY A 197 10.45 6.44 8.97
C GLY A 197 11.07 5.24 8.25
N ASN A 198 10.25 4.25 7.86
CA ASN A 198 10.70 2.98 7.28
C ASN A 198 11.38 3.15 5.91
N LEU A 199 11.13 4.26 5.22
CA LEU A 199 11.77 4.62 3.95
C LEU A 199 12.98 5.56 4.14
N CYS A 200 13.15 6.10 5.35
CA CYS A 200 14.25 7.00 5.69
C CYS A 200 15.49 6.23 6.15
N LEU A 201 16.62 6.94 6.23
CA LEU A 201 17.85 6.41 6.80
C LEU A 201 17.64 5.92 8.24
N PRO A 202 18.38 4.89 8.69
CA PRO A 202 18.18 4.27 10.00
C PRO A 202 18.26 5.27 11.17
N ARG A 203 17.26 5.21 12.07
CA ARG A 203 17.13 6.13 13.22
C ARG A 203 18.37 6.18 14.11
N GLN A 204 18.97 5.03 14.40
CA GLN A 204 20.00 4.90 15.46
C GLN A 204 21.25 5.73 15.13
N ASN A 205 21.65 5.78 13.85
CA ASN A 205 22.91 6.38 13.42
C ASN A 205 22.76 7.51 12.38
N CYS A 206 21.60 7.65 11.75
CA CYS A 206 21.40 8.53 10.59
C CYS A 206 20.18 9.45 10.69
N SER A 207 19.73 9.78 11.90
CA SER A 207 18.69 10.81 12.10
C SER A 207 19.14 12.18 11.58
N ALA A 208 18.19 13.11 11.38
CA ALA A 208 18.50 14.44 10.84
C ALA A 208 19.59 15.20 11.63
N PHE A 209 19.58 15.12 12.96
CA PHE A 209 20.62 15.75 13.80
C PHE A 209 22.00 15.07 13.70
N LYS A 210 22.05 13.81 13.23
CA LYS A 210 23.27 13.06 12.95
C LYS A 210 23.63 13.04 11.45
N PHE A 211 22.93 13.83 10.63
CA PHE A 211 23.05 13.75 9.17
C PHE A 211 24.47 14.02 8.67
N LYS A 212 25.26 14.87 9.32
CA LYS A 212 26.68 15.07 8.96
C LYS A 212 27.49 13.76 8.95
N SER A 213 27.26 12.90 9.94
CA SER A 213 27.90 11.58 10.01
C SER A 213 27.40 10.67 8.89
N ALA A 214 26.08 10.61 8.69
CA ALA A 214 25.47 9.82 7.62
C ALA A 214 25.95 10.26 6.22
N LEU A 215 26.06 11.57 5.99
CA LEU A 215 26.60 12.14 4.76
C LEU A 215 28.07 11.76 4.57
N GLY A 216 28.87 11.77 5.65
CA GLY A 216 30.25 11.28 5.61
C GLY A 216 30.34 9.81 5.17
N ARG A 217 29.47 8.93 5.72
CA ARG A 217 29.37 7.52 5.30
C ARG A 217 29.01 7.40 3.82
N LEU A 218 27.99 8.15 3.36
CA LEU A 218 27.60 8.20 1.95
C LEU A 218 28.78 8.59 1.05
N LEU A 219 29.47 9.69 1.35
CA LEU A 219 30.57 10.21 0.53
C LEU A 219 31.79 9.26 0.51
N ASN A 220 31.98 8.49 1.58
CA ASN A 220 33.06 7.50 1.69
C ASN A 220 32.70 6.12 1.11
N GLY A 221 31.47 5.91 0.61
CA GLY A 221 31.06 4.61 0.06
C GLY A 221 30.61 3.59 1.11
N ASP A 222 30.42 3.97 2.38
CA ASP A 222 29.93 3.10 3.45
C ASP A 222 28.39 3.03 3.44
N PHE A 223 27.86 2.40 2.39
CA PHE A 223 26.45 2.11 2.20
C PHE A 223 26.28 1.04 1.11
N GLY A 224 25.05 0.59 0.85
CA GLY A 224 24.70 -0.27 -0.29
C GLY A 224 23.68 0.40 -1.19
N TRP A 225 23.73 0.13 -2.50
CA TRP A 225 22.65 0.53 -3.41
C TRP A 225 21.49 -0.47 -3.35
N LYS A 226 20.26 0.05 -3.29
CA LYS A 226 19.03 -0.75 -3.38
C LYS A 226 18.08 -0.18 -4.41
N TRP A 227 17.62 -1.01 -5.34
CA TRP A 227 16.68 -0.65 -6.39
C TRP A 227 15.28 -1.12 -6.00
N ARG A 228 14.44 -0.17 -5.58
CA ARG A 228 13.07 -0.48 -5.17
C ARG A 228 12.14 -0.50 -6.38
N GLN A 229 11.47 -1.62 -6.60
CA GLN A 229 10.51 -1.76 -7.69
C GLN A 229 9.31 -0.84 -7.46
N ARG A 230 8.71 -0.40 -8.58
CA ARG A 230 7.52 0.45 -8.59
C ARG A 230 6.46 -0.10 -9.53
N ILE A 231 5.19 0.17 -9.23
CA ILE A 231 4.06 -0.24 -10.06
C ILE A 231 3.78 0.86 -11.08
N GLN A 232 3.83 0.49 -12.37
CA GLN A 232 3.30 1.31 -13.45
C GLN A 232 1.84 0.94 -13.71
N VAL A 233 1.00 1.97 -13.77
CA VAL A 233 -0.41 1.82 -14.08
C VAL A 233 -0.68 2.30 -15.50
N THR A 234 -1.31 1.45 -16.31
CA THR A 234 -1.81 1.82 -17.63
C THR A 234 -3.33 1.74 -17.64
N MET A 235 -3.98 2.88 -17.89
CA MET A 235 -5.43 2.98 -18.00
C MET A 235 -5.92 2.90 -19.45
N SER A 236 -7.14 2.38 -19.62
CA SER A 236 -7.87 2.33 -20.90
C SER A 236 -9.38 2.30 -20.65
N GLY A 237 -10.16 2.53 -21.70
CA GLY A 237 -11.63 2.60 -21.59
C GLY A 237 -12.11 4.00 -21.23
N ARG A 238 -13.15 4.10 -20.40
CA ARG A 238 -13.67 5.39 -19.89
C ARG A 238 -12.69 6.00 -18.86
N HIS A 239 -12.77 7.32 -18.66
CA HIS A 239 -11.99 8.08 -17.67
C HIS A 239 -10.47 8.08 -17.88
N ILE A 240 -10.01 7.70 -19.07
CA ILE A 240 -8.58 7.61 -19.38
C ILE A 240 -7.86 8.96 -19.35
N ASN A 241 -8.52 10.02 -19.79
CA ASN A 241 -7.93 11.36 -19.93
C ASN A 241 -8.36 12.32 -18.82
N ASP A 242 -9.12 11.82 -17.84
CA ASP A 242 -9.52 12.63 -16.68
C ASP A 242 -8.25 13.03 -15.92
N ASP A 243 -8.25 14.25 -15.39
CA ASP A 243 -7.14 14.75 -14.60
C ASP A 243 -7.16 14.11 -13.22
N PRO A 244 -5.98 13.76 -12.67
CA PRO A 244 -5.93 13.20 -11.34
C PRO A 244 -6.16 14.27 -10.28
N ILE A 245 -6.59 13.79 -9.12
CA ILE A 245 -6.77 14.58 -7.92
C ILE A 245 -5.61 14.28 -6.97
N GLU A 246 -4.83 15.30 -6.60
CA GLU A 246 -3.84 15.19 -5.53
C GLU A 246 -4.54 15.38 -4.17
N LEU A 247 -4.82 14.28 -3.47
CA LEU A 247 -5.71 14.26 -2.28
C LEU A 247 -5.21 15.17 -1.15
N HIS A 248 -3.89 15.33 -1.02
CA HIS A 248 -3.29 16.20 -0.01
C HIS A 248 -3.45 17.69 -0.37
N ASP A 249 -3.48 18.03 -1.65
CA ASP A 249 -3.72 19.42 -2.10
C ASP A 249 -5.20 19.78 -1.99
N GLN A 250 -6.10 18.85 -2.32
CA GLN A 250 -7.53 19.07 -2.09
C GLN A 250 -7.85 19.34 -0.61
N GLN A 251 -7.16 18.66 0.32
CA GLN A 251 -7.31 18.95 1.76
C GLN A 251 -6.94 20.39 2.11
N LEU A 252 -5.93 20.96 1.44
CA LEU A 252 -5.49 22.34 1.63
C LEU A 252 -6.47 23.36 1.02
N ILE A 253 -7.01 23.05 -0.16
CA ILE A 253 -7.82 24.02 -0.93
C ILE A 253 -9.29 24.01 -0.48
N PHE A 254 -9.83 22.84 -0.10
CA PHE A 254 -11.25 22.71 0.25
C PHE A 254 -11.47 21.78 1.48
N PRO A 255 -11.27 22.28 2.71
CA PRO A 255 -11.41 21.49 3.94
C PRO A 255 -12.82 20.86 4.10
N GLU A 256 -13.85 21.59 3.69
CA GLU A 256 -15.26 21.22 3.74
C GLU A 256 -15.73 20.34 2.56
N HIS A 257 -14.96 20.30 1.45
CA HIS A 257 -15.31 19.50 0.27
C HIS A 257 -14.57 18.16 0.18
N ARG A 258 -14.02 17.68 1.29
CA ARG A 258 -13.27 16.42 1.42
C ARG A 258 -13.92 15.21 0.74
N PHE A 259 -15.25 15.26 0.51
CA PHE A 259 -16.01 14.21 -0.16
C PHE A 259 -17.12 14.70 -1.10
N THR A 260 -17.35 16.00 -1.28
CA THR A 260 -18.52 16.49 -2.04
C THR A 260 -18.32 16.46 -3.56
N GLU A 261 -17.08 16.57 -4.06
CA GLU A 261 -16.81 16.47 -5.51
C GLU A 261 -16.96 15.04 -6.06
N HIS A 262 -17.02 14.04 -5.18
CA HIS A 262 -17.34 12.64 -5.52
C HIS A 262 -18.85 12.37 -5.62
N VAL A 263 -19.68 13.33 -5.18
CA VAL A 263 -21.15 13.21 -5.15
C VAL A 263 -21.83 14.02 -6.26
N TRP A 264 -21.08 14.74 -7.11
CA TRP A 264 -21.66 15.23 -8.37
C TRP A 264 -21.87 14.08 -9.34
N GLU A 265 -23.04 13.45 -9.17
CA GLU A 265 -23.73 12.72 -10.22
C GLU A 265 -24.02 13.69 -11.36
N ASP A 266 -23.12 13.77 -12.33
CA ASP A 266 -23.56 14.14 -13.67
C ASP A 266 -24.46 13.00 -14.18
N GLU A 267 -25.75 13.19 -13.96
CA GLU A 267 -26.85 12.45 -14.59
C GLU A 267 -26.94 12.71 -16.11
N GLN A 268 -25.84 13.14 -16.73
CA GLN A 268 -25.66 13.31 -18.17
C GLN A 268 -24.41 12.50 -18.53
N VAL A 269 -24.44 11.38 -19.26
CA VAL A 269 -25.14 11.15 -20.52
C VAL A 269 -25.39 9.64 -20.65
N ARG A 270 -26.61 9.18 -20.36
CA ARG A 270 -27.17 7.99 -21.02
C ARG A 270 -27.52 8.36 -22.46
N SER A 271 -26.52 8.63 -23.29
CA SER A 271 -26.67 8.45 -24.73
C SER A 271 -26.21 7.03 -25.04
N LEU A 272 -27.18 6.13 -25.00
CA LEU A 272 -27.09 4.83 -25.65
C LEU A 272 -26.78 5.07 -27.14
N LYS A 273 -25.50 5.20 -27.51
CA LYS A 273 -25.09 4.87 -28.87
C LYS A 273 -25.13 3.35 -28.99
N ASN A 274 -26.32 2.85 -29.34
CA ASN A 274 -26.52 1.57 -29.99
C ASN A 274 -25.67 1.52 -31.27
N GLY A 275 -24.41 1.17 -31.11
CA GLY A 275 -23.50 0.82 -32.19
C GLY A 275 -23.23 -0.67 -32.13
N ARG A 276 -24.09 -1.48 -32.74
CA ARG A 276 -23.73 -2.82 -33.20
C ARG A 276 -22.58 -2.65 -34.19
N GLY A 277 -21.36 -2.85 -33.71
CA GLY A 277 -20.14 -2.79 -34.50
C GLY A 277 -19.16 -3.84 -33.99
N SER A 278 -19.34 -5.07 -34.48
CA SER A 278 -18.32 -6.11 -34.46
C SER A 278 -17.09 -5.62 -35.23
N ASN A 279 -16.09 -5.10 -34.52
CA ASN A 279 -14.67 -5.15 -34.88
C ASN A 279 -13.85 -4.52 -33.74
N GLY A 280 -12.73 -5.16 -33.39
CA GLY A 280 -11.91 -4.86 -32.22
C GLY A 280 -11.31 -3.46 -32.19
N LYS A 281 -12.09 -2.45 -31.79
CA LYS A 281 -11.59 -1.13 -31.43
C LYS A 281 -10.73 -1.26 -30.19
N ARG A 282 -9.42 -1.30 -30.38
CA ARG A 282 -8.43 -1.20 -29.31
C ARG A 282 -8.59 0.20 -28.69
N PHE A 283 -9.21 0.27 -27.52
CA PHE A 283 -9.34 1.53 -26.78
C PHE A 283 -7.94 2.14 -26.58
N PRO A 284 -7.80 3.48 -26.65
CA PRO A 284 -6.52 4.12 -26.34
C PRO A 284 -6.04 3.69 -24.94
N ARG A 285 -4.72 3.59 -24.78
CA ARG A 285 -4.06 3.28 -23.51
C ARG A 285 -3.23 4.49 -23.09
N ARG A 286 -3.30 4.88 -21.82
CA ARG A 286 -2.53 5.98 -21.22
C ARG A 286 -1.76 5.41 -20.04
N VAL A 287 -0.45 5.59 -20.06
CA VAL A 287 0.38 5.34 -18.87
C VAL A 287 0.19 6.53 -17.94
N LEU A 288 -0.12 6.26 -16.67
CA LEU A 288 -0.29 7.32 -15.68
C LEU A 288 1.07 7.98 -15.39
N PRO A 289 1.10 9.29 -15.09
CA PRO A 289 2.35 10.03 -14.95
C PRO A 289 3.10 9.75 -13.64
N CYS A 290 2.52 8.97 -12.73
CA CYS A 290 3.14 8.58 -11.46
C CYS A 290 3.25 7.06 -11.33
N LEU A 291 4.23 6.63 -10.53
CA LEU A 291 4.55 5.23 -10.26
C LEU A 291 4.36 4.98 -8.77
N ALA A 292 3.68 3.89 -8.39
CA ALA A 292 3.48 3.56 -6.99
C ALA A 292 4.73 2.89 -6.42
N LEU A 293 5.29 3.47 -5.36
CA LEU A 293 6.37 2.83 -4.60
C LEU A 293 5.82 1.85 -3.56
N ASN A 294 4.75 2.19 -2.86
CA ASN A 294 4.14 1.31 -1.88
C ASN A 294 3.03 0.48 -2.51
N GLU A 295 1.88 1.11 -2.77
CA GLU A 295 0.68 0.42 -3.20
C GLU A 295 -0.26 1.24 -4.08
N VAL A 296 -1.11 0.53 -4.80
CA VAL A 296 -2.27 1.05 -5.50
C VAL A 296 -3.53 0.46 -4.88
N PHE A 297 -4.47 1.31 -4.50
CA PHE A 297 -5.82 0.92 -4.09
C PHE A 297 -6.81 1.11 -5.23
N VAL A 298 -7.74 0.17 -5.37
CA VAL A 298 -8.86 0.24 -6.31
C VAL A 298 -10.15 -0.13 -5.59
N GLY A 299 -11.13 0.77 -5.58
CA GLY A 299 -12.43 0.52 -4.97
C GLY A 299 -13.39 1.70 -5.08
N GLU A 300 -14.62 1.52 -4.60
CA GLU A 300 -15.57 2.60 -4.38
C GLU A 300 -14.99 3.62 -3.37
N SER A 301 -15.19 4.91 -3.66
CA SER A 301 -14.72 6.04 -2.84
C SER A 301 -15.38 6.03 -1.46
N LEU A 302 -16.67 5.66 -1.40
CA LEU A 302 -17.40 5.53 -0.15
C LEU A 302 -17.23 4.13 0.43
N SER A 303 -16.63 4.03 1.61
CA SER A 303 -16.29 2.75 2.25
C SER A 303 -17.49 1.85 2.56
N SER A 304 -18.71 2.40 2.62
CA SER A 304 -19.95 1.63 2.80
C SER A 304 -20.54 1.05 1.51
N LYS A 305 -19.99 1.41 0.33
CA LYS A 305 -20.38 0.84 -0.96
C LYS A 305 -19.53 -0.38 -1.29
N VAL A 306 -20.19 -1.39 -1.87
CA VAL A 306 -19.52 -2.62 -2.33
C VAL A 306 -18.89 -2.38 -3.68
N SER A 307 -17.57 -2.58 -3.76
CA SER A 307 -16.82 -2.50 -5.01
C SER A 307 -17.11 -3.72 -5.87
N TYR A 308 -17.63 -3.52 -7.10
CA TYR A 308 -17.84 -4.58 -8.08
C TYR A 308 -16.86 -4.43 -9.25
N TYR A 309 -16.08 -5.46 -9.55
CA TYR A 309 -15.06 -5.40 -10.59
C TYR A 309 -14.77 -6.79 -11.18
N GLU A 310 -14.02 -6.81 -12.28
CA GLU A 310 -13.47 -8.02 -12.87
C GLU A 310 -11.94 -7.97 -12.73
N ILE A 311 -11.34 -8.97 -12.08
CA ILE A 311 -9.89 -9.06 -11.86
C ILE A 311 -9.30 -10.24 -12.64
N THR A 312 -8.09 -10.07 -13.16
CA THR A 312 -7.28 -11.11 -13.81
C THR A 312 -5.83 -10.97 -13.35
N THR A 313 -5.18 -12.08 -13.03
CA THR A 313 -3.75 -12.12 -12.67
C THR A 313 -3.00 -13.06 -13.61
N ASP A 314 -1.68 -13.15 -13.49
CA ASP A 314 -0.89 -14.10 -14.30
C ASP A 314 -1.26 -15.56 -14.03
N SER A 315 -1.67 -15.83 -12.80
CA SER A 315 -2.01 -17.17 -12.31
C SER A 315 -3.50 -17.49 -12.34
N THR A 316 -4.37 -16.50 -12.55
CA THR A 316 -5.82 -16.67 -12.47
C THR A 316 -6.55 -16.12 -13.69
N LYS A 317 -7.55 -16.88 -14.15
CA LYS A 317 -8.46 -16.41 -15.19
C LYS A 317 -9.32 -15.26 -14.65
N LYS A 318 -9.92 -14.52 -15.57
CA LYS A 318 -10.83 -13.42 -15.27
C LYS A 318 -11.96 -13.87 -14.32
N GLN A 319 -12.07 -13.21 -13.16
CA GLN A 319 -13.08 -13.46 -12.15
C GLN A 319 -13.87 -12.19 -11.84
N LYS A 320 -15.18 -12.34 -11.60
CA LYS A 320 -16.03 -11.27 -11.08
C LYS A 320 -15.90 -11.24 -9.56
N GLN A 321 -15.70 -10.06 -8.99
CA GLN A 321 -15.49 -9.90 -7.56
C GLN A 321 -16.32 -8.76 -6.98
N LYS A 322 -16.83 -9.01 -5.77
CA LYS A 322 -17.46 -8.00 -4.91
C LYS A 322 -16.74 -7.97 -3.57
N SER A 323 -16.26 -6.80 -3.17
CA SER A 323 -15.41 -6.65 -1.98
C SER A 323 -15.35 -5.18 -1.52
N SER A 324 -14.57 -4.88 -0.49
CA SER A 324 -14.21 -3.50 -0.08
C SER A 324 -13.13 -2.85 -0.98
N GLY A 325 -12.84 -3.46 -2.13
CA GLY A 325 -11.75 -3.06 -3.03
C GLY A 325 -10.55 -4.01 -3.02
N VAL A 326 -9.51 -3.62 -3.76
CA VAL A 326 -8.25 -4.36 -3.94
C VAL A 326 -7.08 -3.45 -3.61
N THR A 327 -6.10 -3.95 -2.86
CA THR A 327 -4.79 -3.34 -2.73
C THR A 327 -3.76 -4.13 -3.52
N ILE A 328 -2.83 -3.46 -4.18
CA ILE A 328 -1.73 -4.05 -4.94
C ILE A 328 -0.45 -3.34 -4.50
N CYS A 329 0.53 -4.05 -3.95
CA CYS A 329 1.73 -3.47 -3.37
C CYS A 329 3.03 -4.04 -3.96
N THR A 330 4.10 -3.26 -3.89
CA THR A 330 5.48 -3.71 -4.15
C THR A 330 6.09 -4.33 -2.90
N GLY A 331 7.33 -4.83 -2.98
CA GLY A 331 8.07 -5.27 -1.79
C GLY A 331 8.30 -4.13 -0.79
N THR A 332 8.38 -2.87 -1.24
CA THR A 332 8.42 -1.71 -0.33
C THR A 332 7.09 -1.52 0.40
N GLY A 333 5.96 -1.62 -0.30
CA GLY A 333 4.62 -1.49 0.29
C GLY A 333 4.20 -2.70 1.14
N SER A 334 4.91 -3.82 1.03
CA SER A 334 4.63 -5.05 1.79
C SER A 334 4.68 -4.85 3.31
N SER A 335 5.47 -3.89 3.80
CA SER A 335 5.56 -3.50 5.22
C SER A 335 4.54 -2.44 5.66
N SER A 336 3.75 -1.90 4.72
CA SER A 336 2.74 -0.85 4.94
C SER A 336 1.34 -1.48 5.03
N TRP A 337 0.39 -0.98 4.25
CA TRP A 337 -1.01 -1.36 4.31
C TRP A 337 -1.21 -2.86 4.12
N HIS A 338 -0.42 -3.49 3.24
CA HIS A 338 -0.45 -4.93 3.00
C HIS A 338 -0.18 -5.75 4.27
N PHE A 339 0.84 -5.39 5.06
CA PHE A 339 1.13 -6.07 6.32
C PHE A 339 -0.04 -5.92 7.29
N HIS A 340 -0.54 -4.70 7.48
CA HIS A 340 -1.53 -4.41 8.52
C HIS A 340 -2.91 -5.01 8.26
N ILE A 341 -3.29 -5.27 7.01
CA ILE A 341 -4.57 -5.93 6.70
C ILE A 341 -4.49 -7.45 6.67
N ASN A 342 -3.28 -8.03 6.58
CA ASN A 342 -3.08 -9.47 6.45
C ASN A 342 -2.42 -10.10 7.69
N ASN A 343 -1.89 -9.31 8.64
CA ASN A 343 -1.20 -9.87 9.80
C ASN A 343 -2.16 -10.61 10.74
N LEU A 344 -1.61 -11.58 11.46
CA LEU A 344 -2.30 -12.32 12.50
C LEU A 344 -1.84 -11.84 13.87
N THR A 345 -2.77 -11.85 14.82
CA THR A 345 -2.49 -11.72 16.25
C THR A 345 -2.15 -13.09 16.83
N GLU A 346 -1.39 -13.10 17.93
CA GLU A 346 -1.11 -14.34 18.67
C GLU A 346 -2.41 -15.05 19.09
N LYS A 347 -3.44 -14.27 19.44
CA LYS A 347 -4.75 -14.82 19.80
C LYS A 347 -5.42 -15.55 18.63
N ALA A 348 -5.38 -14.99 17.42
CA ALA A 348 -5.92 -15.65 16.24
C ALA A 348 -5.21 -16.98 15.95
N VAL A 349 -3.88 -17.03 16.14
CA VAL A 349 -3.09 -18.26 15.97
C VAL A 349 -3.44 -19.31 17.03
N GLU A 350 -3.53 -18.92 18.31
CA GLU A 350 -3.99 -19.80 19.40
C GLU A 350 -5.37 -20.40 19.10
N ASP A 351 -6.32 -19.58 18.66
CA ASP A 351 -7.68 -20.03 18.34
C ASP A 351 -7.69 -21.03 17.17
N ILE A 352 -6.91 -20.75 16.12
CA ILE A 352 -6.77 -21.67 14.97
C ILE A 352 -6.17 -23.01 15.42
N LEU A 353 -5.11 -23.01 16.22
CA LEU A 353 -4.48 -24.24 16.72
C LEU A 353 -5.42 -25.03 17.64
N SER A 354 -6.19 -24.33 18.48
CA SER A 354 -7.19 -24.94 19.35
C SER A 354 -8.30 -25.62 18.55
N ILE A 355 -8.80 -24.95 17.51
CA ILE A 355 -9.78 -25.52 16.57
C ILE A 355 -9.18 -26.73 15.85
N ALA A 356 -7.93 -26.63 15.36
CA ALA A 356 -7.25 -27.72 14.68
C ALA A 356 -7.14 -28.97 15.58
N ASN A 357 -6.80 -28.78 16.86
CA ASN A 357 -6.77 -29.86 17.85
C ASN A 357 -8.16 -30.48 18.04
N HIS A 358 -9.20 -29.66 18.19
CA HIS A 358 -10.56 -30.14 18.38
C HIS A 358 -11.09 -30.93 17.17
N VAL A 359 -10.83 -30.45 15.95
CA VAL A 359 -11.34 -31.05 14.71
C VAL A 359 -10.57 -32.32 14.31
N SER A 360 -9.25 -32.31 14.47
CA SER A 360 -8.39 -33.39 13.95
C SER A 360 -7.88 -34.36 15.02
N GLY A 361 -8.06 -34.05 16.31
CA GLY A 361 -7.40 -34.77 17.40
C GLY A 361 -5.88 -34.55 17.46
N SER A 362 -5.36 -33.57 16.71
CA SER A 362 -3.95 -33.19 16.78
C SER A 362 -3.59 -32.63 18.16
N GLY A 363 -2.34 -32.78 18.56
CA GLY A 363 -1.80 -32.28 19.83
C GLY A 363 -0.92 -31.05 19.65
N PHE A 364 -1.34 -30.05 18.85
CA PHE A 364 -0.57 -28.82 18.71
C PHE A 364 -0.54 -28.03 20.03
N PRO A 365 0.60 -27.43 20.41
CA PRO A 365 0.74 -26.70 21.67
C PRO A 365 0.08 -25.31 21.57
N ALA A 366 -1.26 -25.27 21.54
CA ALA A 366 -2.04 -24.05 21.29
C ALA A 366 -1.87 -22.97 22.38
N HIS A 367 -1.54 -23.36 23.62
CA HIS A 367 -1.36 -22.45 24.75
C HIS A 367 0.11 -22.18 25.11
N ASP A 368 1.04 -22.73 24.33
CA ASP A 368 2.47 -22.43 24.50
C ASP A 368 2.76 -21.07 23.84
N LYS A 369 3.05 -20.06 24.68
CA LYS A 369 3.29 -18.68 24.24
C LYS A 369 4.47 -18.58 23.28
N ASP A 370 5.53 -19.35 23.49
CA ASP A 370 6.72 -19.27 22.64
C ASP A 370 6.43 -19.85 21.25
N VAL A 371 5.69 -20.95 21.20
CA VAL A 371 5.27 -21.56 19.93
C VAL A 371 4.28 -20.65 19.18
N VAL A 372 3.25 -20.13 19.86
CA VAL A 372 2.27 -19.22 19.26
C VAL A 372 2.95 -17.94 18.74
N SER A 373 3.83 -17.33 19.54
CA SER A 373 4.56 -16.13 19.13
C SER A 373 5.46 -16.43 17.92
N LYS A 374 6.18 -17.55 17.93
CA LYS A 374 7.04 -17.95 16.80
C LYS A 374 6.24 -18.21 15.52
N ILE A 375 5.09 -18.89 15.61
CA ILE A 375 4.21 -19.11 14.45
C ILE A 375 3.68 -17.78 13.92
N THR A 376 3.21 -16.92 14.82
CA THR A 376 2.68 -15.59 14.49
C THR A 376 3.73 -14.74 13.78
N GLN A 377 4.94 -14.66 14.33
CA GLN A 377 6.07 -13.95 13.72
C GLN A 377 6.46 -14.56 12.38
N THR A 378 6.52 -15.88 12.27
CA THR A 378 6.87 -16.57 11.01
C THR A 378 5.85 -16.23 9.91
N PHE A 379 4.56 -16.27 10.22
CA PHE A 379 3.51 -15.91 9.27
C PHE A 379 3.58 -14.41 8.91
N ASN A 380 3.64 -13.52 9.90
CA ASN A 380 3.67 -12.08 9.67
C ASN A 380 4.92 -11.64 8.89
N ASN A 381 6.08 -12.26 9.13
CA ASN A 381 7.30 -12.01 8.37
C ASN A 381 7.18 -12.47 6.92
N SER A 382 6.39 -13.51 6.64
CA SER A 382 6.16 -14.00 5.27
C SER A 382 5.30 -13.06 4.40
N LEU A 383 4.62 -12.09 5.01
CA LEU A 383 3.89 -11.05 4.29
C LEU A 383 4.82 -10.01 3.66
N ARG A 384 6.08 -9.95 4.13
CA ARG A 384 7.10 -9.02 3.62
C ARG A 384 7.98 -9.74 2.62
N PHE A 385 8.31 -9.05 1.53
CA PHE A 385 9.18 -9.56 0.47
C PHE A 385 10.13 -8.46 0.01
N ASP A 386 11.25 -8.83 -0.65
CA ASP A 386 12.30 -7.86 -0.91
C ASP A 386 11.80 -6.74 -1.84
N PRO A 387 11.98 -5.45 -1.49
CA PRO A 387 11.68 -4.32 -2.36
C PRO A 387 12.26 -4.37 -3.78
N SER A 388 13.30 -5.16 -4.01
CA SER A 388 14.00 -5.29 -5.29
C SER A 388 13.40 -6.38 -6.18
N GLU A 389 12.56 -7.26 -5.63
CA GLU A 389 11.91 -8.32 -6.39
C GLU A 389 10.87 -7.74 -7.38
N PRO A 390 10.93 -8.11 -8.67
CA PRO A 390 9.99 -7.62 -9.68
C PRO A 390 8.67 -8.39 -9.63
N CYS A 391 8.00 -8.33 -8.48
CA CYS A 391 6.68 -8.89 -8.24
C CYS A 391 5.81 -7.91 -7.44
N MET A 392 4.49 -8.10 -7.53
CA MET A 392 3.52 -7.41 -6.69
C MET A 392 2.74 -8.42 -5.88
N ALA A 393 2.36 -8.05 -4.66
CA ALA A 393 1.36 -8.77 -3.90
C ALA A 393 0.02 -8.02 -4.00
N TYR A 394 -1.09 -8.74 -4.18
CA TYR A 394 -2.44 -8.16 -4.13
C TYR A 394 -3.28 -8.76 -3.01
N THR A 395 -4.20 -7.96 -2.47
CA THR A 395 -5.17 -8.38 -1.47
C THR A 395 -6.56 -7.86 -1.85
N ILE A 396 -7.50 -8.79 -2.05
CA ILE A 396 -8.94 -8.53 -2.14
C ILE A 396 -9.47 -8.35 -0.72
N ARG A 397 -9.91 -7.14 -0.39
CA ARG A 397 -10.38 -6.78 0.96
C ARG A 397 -11.82 -7.16 1.17
N ASP A 398 -12.13 -7.85 2.27
CA ASP A 398 -13.49 -8.24 2.69
C ASP A 398 -14.35 -8.82 1.54
N PRO A 399 -13.88 -9.91 0.88
CA PRO A 399 -14.60 -10.49 -0.24
C PRO A 399 -15.99 -10.99 0.19
N ILE A 400 -17.01 -10.65 -0.60
CA ILE A 400 -18.35 -11.22 -0.45
C ILE A 400 -18.30 -12.68 -0.91
N ARG A 401 -18.60 -13.61 -0.01
CA ARG A 401 -18.65 -15.05 -0.27
C ARG A 401 -20.08 -15.53 -0.22
N ASN A 402 -20.62 -15.96 -1.35
CA ASN A 402 -21.96 -16.56 -1.46
C ASN A 402 -22.04 -17.51 -2.67
N ALA A 403 -23.24 -17.99 -3.01
CA ALA A 403 -23.44 -18.91 -4.13
C ALA A 403 -23.05 -18.34 -5.51
N VAL A 404 -22.95 -17.01 -5.65
CA VAL A 404 -22.68 -16.31 -6.91
C VAL A 404 -21.24 -15.78 -6.96
N PHE A 405 -20.69 -15.35 -5.82
CA PHE A 405 -19.34 -14.81 -5.69
C PHE A 405 -18.51 -15.78 -4.85
N HIS A 406 -17.62 -16.51 -5.53
CA HIS A 406 -16.67 -17.40 -4.89
C HIS A 406 -15.26 -16.82 -5.00
N VAL A 407 -14.57 -16.73 -3.87
CA VAL A 407 -13.21 -16.19 -3.77
C VAL A 407 -12.31 -17.30 -3.25
N GLU A 408 -11.68 -18.04 -4.17
CA GLU A 408 -10.75 -19.11 -3.82
C GLU A 408 -9.51 -18.55 -3.09
N ARG A 409 -9.02 -17.39 -3.53
CA ARG A 409 -7.85 -16.72 -2.97
C ARG A 409 -8.14 -15.24 -2.76
N THR A 410 -7.89 -14.77 -1.54
CA THR A 410 -8.03 -13.36 -1.17
C THR A 410 -6.78 -12.55 -1.46
N GLY A 411 -5.70 -13.19 -1.91
CA GLY A 411 -4.48 -12.51 -2.31
C GLY A 411 -3.49 -13.46 -2.98
N GLY A 412 -2.36 -12.90 -3.39
CA GLY A 412 -1.27 -13.65 -4.00
C GLY A 412 -0.26 -12.73 -4.67
N PHE A 413 0.72 -13.35 -5.32
CA PHE A 413 1.77 -12.65 -6.07
C PHE A 413 1.45 -12.66 -7.57
N SER A 414 1.76 -11.57 -8.26
CA SER A 414 1.61 -11.42 -9.71
C SER A 414 2.62 -10.41 -10.25
N LYS A 415 3.04 -10.57 -11.51
CA LYS A 415 3.81 -9.56 -12.25
C LYS A 415 2.90 -8.61 -13.01
N LYS A 416 1.72 -9.08 -13.38
CA LYS A 416 0.68 -8.29 -14.04
C LYS A 416 -0.69 -8.55 -13.42
N ILE A 417 -1.44 -7.48 -13.22
CA ILE A 417 -2.82 -7.54 -12.77
C ILE A 417 -3.65 -6.64 -13.69
N VAL A 418 -4.83 -7.11 -14.09
CA VAL A 418 -5.78 -6.32 -14.87
C VAL A 418 -7.10 -6.26 -14.13
N ILE A 419 -7.58 -5.04 -13.88
CA ILE A 419 -8.88 -4.80 -13.25
C ILE A 419 -9.75 -4.01 -14.22
N ARG A 420 -10.97 -4.50 -14.47
CA ARG A 420 -12.05 -3.73 -15.09
C ARG A 420 -13.06 -3.32 -14.02
N SER A 421 -13.31 -2.02 -13.93
CA SER A 421 -14.31 -1.47 -13.02
C SER A 421 -15.73 -1.77 -13.50
N ARG A 422 -16.59 -2.12 -12.53
CA ARG A 422 -18.07 -2.12 -12.63
C ARG A 422 -18.68 -1.24 -11.54
N MET A 423 -17.89 -0.30 -11.02
CA MET A 423 -18.21 0.59 -9.91
C MET A 423 -18.77 1.92 -10.40
N TRP A 424 -19.44 2.68 -9.54
CA TRP A 424 -20.11 3.92 -9.93
C TRP A 424 -19.33 5.17 -9.54
N ASP A 425 -18.83 5.20 -8.32
CA ASP A 425 -17.99 6.27 -7.78
C ASP A 425 -16.75 5.62 -7.18
N ALA A 426 -15.85 5.19 -8.07
CA ALA A 426 -14.63 4.50 -7.70
C ALA A 426 -13.39 5.30 -8.04
N CYS A 427 -12.37 5.05 -7.25
CA CYS A 427 -11.05 5.62 -7.42
C CYS A 427 -10.00 4.53 -7.56
N LEU A 428 -8.93 4.90 -8.27
CA LEU A 428 -7.65 4.25 -8.25
C LEU A 428 -6.69 5.22 -7.56
N VAL A 429 -6.13 4.82 -6.41
CA VAL A 429 -5.30 5.69 -5.57
C VAL A 429 -3.89 5.15 -5.50
N ILE A 430 -2.91 5.97 -5.87
CA ILE A 430 -1.47 5.63 -5.86
C ILE A 430 -0.83 6.21 -4.60
N ASP A 431 -0.23 5.35 -3.77
CA ASP A 431 0.51 5.67 -2.54
C ASP A 431 -0.24 6.61 -1.58
N GLY A 432 -1.58 6.56 -1.59
CA GLY A 432 -2.44 7.45 -0.79
C GLY A 432 -2.40 8.93 -1.20
N GLY A 433 -1.72 9.27 -2.28
CA GLY A 433 -1.50 10.65 -2.72
C GLY A 433 -2.35 11.04 -3.93
N MET A 434 -2.20 10.31 -5.04
CA MET A 434 -2.83 10.66 -6.31
C MET A 434 -4.03 9.75 -6.59
N SER A 435 -5.20 10.35 -6.82
CA SER A 435 -6.46 9.65 -7.08
C SER A 435 -6.91 9.85 -8.52
N PHE A 436 -7.32 8.77 -9.17
CA PHE A 436 -7.81 8.73 -10.55
C PHE A 436 -9.24 8.17 -10.56
N LYS A 437 -10.13 8.78 -11.33
CA LYS A 437 -11.50 8.26 -11.50
C LYS A 437 -11.47 6.88 -12.17
N PHE A 438 -12.15 5.92 -11.55
CA PHE A 438 -12.10 4.51 -11.96
C PHE A 438 -13.50 3.87 -12.03
N ASN A 439 -14.46 4.61 -12.59
CA ASN A 439 -15.87 4.18 -12.71
C ASN A 439 -16.07 3.12 -13.81
N ASP A 440 -17.30 2.62 -13.93
CA ASP A 440 -17.68 1.50 -14.80
C ASP A 440 -17.11 1.64 -16.21
N GLY A 441 -16.50 0.57 -16.70
CA GLY A 441 -15.88 0.54 -18.04
C GLY A 441 -14.45 1.09 -18.10
N ALA A 442 -13.92 1.68 -17.02
CA ALA A 442 -12.48 1.89 -16.87
C ALA A 442 -11.75 0.56 -16.69
N VAL A 443 -10.55 0.45 -17.26
CA VAL A 443 -9.68 -0.72 -17.14
C VAL A 443 -8.27 -0.26 -16.79
N ALA A 444 -7.70 -0.80 -15.72
CA ALA A 444 -6.33 -0.56 -15.32
C ALA A 444 -5.52 -1.85 -15.44
N THR A 445 -4.32 -1.72 -15.98
CA THR A 445 -3.27 -2.75 -15.98
C THR A 445 -2.14 -2.28 -15.08
N PHE A 446 -1.79 -3.12 -14.12
CA PHE A 446 -0.72 -2.91 -13.14
C PHE A 446 0.43 -3.85 -13.50
N GLU A 447 1.62 -3.29 -13.69
CA GLU A 447 2.84 -4.03 -14.06
C GLU A 447 4.02 -3.45 -13.29
N ILE A 448 5.00 -4.28 -12.92
CA ILE A 448 6.26 -3.76 -12.37
C ILE A 448 7.02 -3.00 -13.46
N ALA A 449 7.43 -1.79 -13.14
CA ALA A 449 8.22 -0.93 -14.00
C ALA A 449 9.70 -1.25 -13.81
N GLU A 450 10.16 -2.41 -14.32
CA GLU A 450 11.52 -2.93 -14.08
C GLU A 450 12.62 -1.92 -14.48
N ASN A 451 12.39 -1.14 -15.55
CA ASN A 451 13.29 -0.09 -16.02
C ASN A 451 13.11 1.27 -15.30
N GLN A 452 12.24 1.33 -14.29
CA GLN A 452 11.91 2.51 -13.50
C GLN A 452 12.10 2.25 -11.99
N ALA A 453 12.88 1.22 -11.62
CA ALA A 453 13.20 0.97 -10.22
C ALA A 453 13.91 2.18 -9.60
N LEU A 454 13.46 2.57 -8.41
CA LEU A 454 13.95 3.72 -7.70
C LEU A 454 15.29 3.38 -7.02
N ARG A 455 16.35 4.12 -7.36
CA ARG A 455 17.67 3.96 -6.74
C ARG A 455 17.67 4.60 -5.35
N THR A 456 17.97 3.80 -4.34
CA THR A 456 17.95 4.18 -2.92
C THR A 456 19.18 3.63 -2.22
N VAL A 457 19.41 4.03 -0.98
CA VAL A 457 20.55 3.58 -0.17
C VAL A 457 20.09 2.66 0.95
N THR A 458 20.92 1.69 1.29
CA THR A 458 20.85 0.89 2.51
C THR A 458 22.07 1.15 3.36
N MET A 459 21.88 1.31 4.66
CA MET A 459 22.96 1.44 5.63
C MET A 459 22.68 0.50 6.79
N GLU A 460 23.76 -0.11 7.28
CA GLU A 460 23.76 -0.84 8.55
C GLU A 460 23.97 0.11 9.74
#